data_AF-A0A4P7U7M8-F1
#
_entry.id   AF-A0A4P7U7M8-F1
#
_cell.length_a   1.000
_cell.length_b   1.000
_cell.length_c   1.000
_cell.angle_alpha   90.00
_cell.angle_beta   90.00
_cell.angle_gamma   90.00
#
_symmetry.space_group_name_H-M   'P 1'
#
loop_
_entity.id
_entity.type
_entity.pdbx_description
1 polymer ?
#
loop_
_entity_poly.entity_id
_entity_poly.type
_entity_poly.pdbx_seq_one_letter_code
_entity_poly.pdbx_strand_id
1 'polypeptide(L)'
;MNRNPSMQAAKDDDPYTCPDGSTTTLIKKHKNRLTAVNSIHATTDGHKTRFVLSKGADTRMGGASKWGTAWTFSGGVSRSLRTATRWGMRKKAGHRMLQTRYTIGHYKNTLSERGSCVVWYRKSAISHEGGAESNRAYAMKVTKKYCRKYEKGGGLTLSKEKSTNWTNGLSMASIIGFDLESSSGYSSGEQIDVDITKPKRMICGANKPPGENPARVVVARR
;
A
#
# COMPACT_ATOMS: atom_id res chain seq x y z
N MET A 1 17.97 0.78 -43.10
CA MET A 1 16.49 0.76 -43.12
C MET A 1 15.99 0.29 -41.77
N ASN A 2 15.01 0.99 -41.22
CA ASN A 2 14.58 0.92 -39.82
C ASN A 2 13.24 0.15 -39.73
N ARG A 3 13.07 -0.68 -38.68
CA ARG A 3 11.83 -1.27 -38.13
C ARG A 3 11.14 -2.33 -39.00
N ASN A 4 10.65 -3.47 -38.49
CA ASN A 4 9.83 -3.64 -37.29
C ASN A 4 9.92 -5.11 -36.80
N PRO A 5 10.19 -5.42 -35.50
CA PRO A 5 9.90 -6.75 -34.98
C PRO A 5 8.38 -6.87 -34.81
N SER A 6 7.80 -7.88 -35.46
CA SER A 6 6.40 -8.26 -35.34
C SER A 6 6.02 -8.44 -33.87
N MET A 7 5.28 -7.48 -33.30
CA MET A 7 4.64 -7.62 -31.99
C MET A 7 3.48 -8.60 -32.14
N GLN A 8 3.76 -9.89 -31.95
CA GLN A 8 2.70 -10.89 -31.82
C GLN A 8 1.92 -10.61 -30.53
N ALA A 9 0.62 -10.41 -30.72
CA ALA A 9 -0.39 -10.13 -29.73
C ALA A 9 -0.43 -11.17 -28.60
N ALA A 10 -0.63 -10.67 -27.38
CA ALA A 10 -0.91 -11.50 -26.22
C ALA A 10 -2.26 -12.21 -26.37
N LYS A 11 -2.24 -13.55 -26.40
CA LYS A 11 -3.45 -14.38 -26.26
C LYS A 11 -3.93 -14.33 -24.80
N ASP A 12 -4.97 -13.55 -24.56
CA ASP A 12 -5.92 -13.71 -23.45
C ASP A 12 -7.32 -13.56 -24.09
N ASP A 13 -7.96 -14.69 -24.41
CA ASP A 13 -9.39 -15.00 -24.69
C ASP A 13 -10.39 -13.98 -25.31
N ASP A 14 -9.95 -12.88 -25.91
CA ASP A 14 -10.84 -11.83 -26.42
C ASP A 14 -10.53 -11.52 -27.89
N PRO A 15 -11.52 -11.51 -28.82
CA PRO A 15 -11.26 -11.24 -30.23
C PRO A 15 -10.55 -9.89 -30.43
N TYR A 16 -9.62 -9.90 -31.38
CA TYR A 16 -8.74 -8.76 -31.67
C TYR A 16 -9.51 -7.70 -32.48
N THR A 17 -10.37 -6.92 -31.82
CA THR A 17 -11.04 -5.77 -32.44
C THR A 17 -10.26 -4.50 -32.12
N CYS A 18 -9.82 -3.79 -33.15
CA CYS A 18 -9.11 -2.52 -33.05
C CYS A 18 -10.06 -1.37 -33.42
N PRO A 19 -10.74 -0.76 -32.44
CA PRO A 19 -11.53 0.44 -32.70
C PRO A 19 -10.61 1.59 -33.14
N ASP A 20 -11.14 2.50 -33.95
CA ASP A 20 -10.42 3.74 -34.31
C ASP A 20 -10.11 4.57 -33.05
N GLY A 21 -8.88 5.06 -32.96
CA GLY A 21 -8.40 5.84 -31.82
C GLY A 21 -7.86 5.03 -30.63
N SER A 22 -7.83 5.66 -29.47
CA SER A 22 -7.34 5.08 -28.22
C SER A 22 -8.49 4.71 -27.29
N THR A 23 -8.54 3.45 -26.85
CA THR A 23 -9.58 2.99 -25.91
C THR A 23 -8.96 2.28 -24.71
N THR A 24 -9.62 2.40 -23.56
CA THR A 24 -9.31 1.64 -22.34
C THR A 24 -10.59 1.00 -21.84
N THR A 25 -10.65 -0.33 -21.90
CA THR A 25 -11.83 -1.11 -21.52
C THR A 25 -11.53 -1.99 -20.31
N LEU A 26 -12.38 -1.94 -19.29
CA LEU A 26 -12.29 -2.82 -18.13
C LEU A 26 -12.84 -4.20 -18.48
N ILE A 27 -11.97 -5.21 -18.54
CA ILE A 27 -12.36 -6.59 -18.87
C ILE A 27 -12.71 -7.38 -17.62
N LYS A 28 -11.94 -7.22 -16.54
CA LYS A 28 -12.11 -8.04 -15.33
C LYS A 28 -11.82 -7.24 -14.06
N LYS A 29 -12.55 -7.54 -12.99
CA LYS A 29 -12.28 -7.04 -11.64
C LYS A 29 -11.69 -8.15 -10.79
N HIS A 30 -10.55 -7.88 -10.16
CA HIS A 30 -9.95 -8.72 -9.14
C HIS A 30 -10.25 -8.09 -7.77
N LYS A 31 -11.30 -8.59 -7.11
CA LYS A 31 -11.74 -8.12 -5.78
C LYS A 31 -10.87 -8.69 -4.66
N ASN A 32 -11.02 -8.13 -3.46
CA ASN A 32 -10.41 -8.60 -2.22
C ASN A 32 -8.89 -8.74 -2.29
N ARG A 33 -8.18 -7.81 -2.95
CA ARG A 33 -6.71 -7.83 -2.97
C ARG A 33 -6.17 -7.18 -1.70
N LEU A 34 -5.47 -7.99 -0.91
CA LEU A 34 -4.78 -7.55 0.30
C LEU A 34 -3.72 -6.51 -0.05
N THR A 35 -3.79 -5.37 0.62
CA THR A 35 -2.89 -4.23 0.41
C THR A 35 -2.35 -3.74 1.75
N ALA A 36 -1.04 -3.77 1.93
CA ALA A 36 -0.34 -3.17 3.06
C ALA A 36 -0.47 -1.65 3.01
N VAL A 37 -0.79 -1.06 4.16
CA VAL A 37 -0.90 0.38 4.31
C VAL A 37 0.13 0.87 5.32
N ASN A 38 0.16 0.30 6.52
CA ASN A 38 1.08 0.76 7.56
C ASN A 38 1.56 -0.42 8.44
N SER A 39 2.35 -0.14 9.46
CA SER A 39 2.74 -1.12 10.45
C SER A 39 2.82 -0.54 11.85
N ILE A 40 2.46 -1.36 12.84
CA ILE A 40 2.63 -1.06 14.26
C ILE A 40 3.73 -1.97 14.82
N HIS A 41 4.64 -1.38 15.59
CA HIS A 41 5.73 -2.11 16.21
C HIS A 41 5.74 -1.89 17.72
N ALA A 42 5.89 -2.96 18.49
CA ALA A 42 6.15 -2.90 19.91
C ALA A 42 7.07 -4.05 20.33
N THR A 43 8.14 -3.75 21.07
CA THR A 43 9.02 -4.78 21.65
C THR A 43 8.61 -5.15 23.09
N THR A 44 7.61 -4.48 23.64
CA THR A 44 7.14 -4.68 25.01
C THR A 44 5.64 -4.45 25.12
N ASP A 45 5.02 -4.94 26.18
CA ASP A 45 3.63 -4.68 26.53
C ASP A 45 3.47 -3.29 27.19
N GLY A 46 2.32 -3.02 27.81
CA GLY A 46 2.15 -1.80 28.59
C GLY A 46 1.93 -0.55 27.75
N HIS A 47 1.28 -0.73 26.59
CA HIS A 47 0.84 0.32 25.71
C HIS A 47 -0.55 0.00 25.16
N LYS A 48 -1.20 1.00 24.57
CA LYS A 48 -2.34 0.86 23.67
C LYS A 48 -1.96 1.55 22.38
N THR A 49 -1.95 0.83 21.27
CA THR A 49 -1.69 1.43 19.96
C THR A 49 -2.86 1.18 19.02
N ARG A 50 -3.26 2.22 18.29
CA ARG A 50 -4.30 2.18 17.27
C ARG A 50 -3.76 2.83 16.01
N PHE A 51 -4.17 2.29 14.86
CA PHE A 51 -3.98 2.94 13.57
C PHE A 51 -5.33 3.23 12.96
N VAL A 52 -5.45 4.43 12.42
CA VAL A 52 -6.61 4.91 11.68
C VAL A 52 -6.14 5.41 10.34
N LEU A 53 -6.77 4.90 9.29
CA LEU A 53 -6.64 5.37 7.94
C LEU A 53 -7.94 6.10 7.61
N SER A 54 -7.92 7.43 7.65
CA SER A 54 -9.13 8.27 7.61
C SER A 54 -9.72 8.39 6.22
N LYS A 55 -11.00 8.76 6.16
CA LYS A 55 -11.64 9.20 4.92
C LYS A 55 -10.84 10.37 4.33
N GLY A 56 -10.66 10.37 3.01
CA GLY A 56 -9.86 11.36 2.31
C GLY A 56 -8.37 11.04 2.28
N ALA A 57 -7.88 10.04 3.02
CA ALA A 57 -6.47 9.70 2.96
C ALA A 57 -6.12 9.12 1.58
N ASP A 58 -4.97 9.50 1.03
CA ASP A 58 -4.49 9.00 -0.25
C ASP A 58 -3.58 7.78 -0.09
N THR A 59 -3.91 6.74 -0.84
CA THR A 59 -3.06 5.57 -1.05
C THR A 59 -2.66 5.45 -2.51
N ARG A 60 -1.40 5.15 -2.77
CA ARG A 60 -0.89 4.86 -4.10
C ARG A 60 -0.62 3.37 -4.24
N MET A 61 -1.13 2.77 -5.30
CA MET A 61 -0.93 1.35 -5.60
C MET A 61 -0.18 1.22 -6.90
N GLY A 62 0.81 0.34 -6.93
CA GLY A 62 1.51 -0.06 -8.14
C GLY A 62 0.53 -0.57 -9.19
N GLY A 63 0.90 -0.37 -10.45
CA GLY A 63 0.26 -0.96 -11.60
C GLY A 63 1.18 -1.96 -12.28
N ALA A 64 0.60 -2.81 -13.11
CA ALA A 64 1.35 -3.64 -14.05
C ALA A 64 0.84 -3.42 -15.46
N SER A 65 1.71 -3.51 -16.45
CA SER A 65 1.35 -3.54 -17.87
C SER A 65 1.91 -4.78 -18.54
N LYS A 66 1.29 -5.19 -19.64
CA LYS A 66 1.73 -6.34 -20.43
C LYS A 66 1.65 -5.99 -21.91
N TRP A 67 2.82 -6.00 -22.55
CA TRP A 67 3.00 -5.93 -24.00
C TRP A 67 3.57 -7.29 -24.43
N GLY A 68 2.75 -8.16 -25.03
CA GLY A 68 3.13 -9.55 -25.29
C GLY A 68 2.88 -10.49 -24.11
N THR A 69 3.84 -11.36 -23.77
CA THR A 69 3.59 -12.51 -22.88
C THR A 69 3.78 -12.24 -21.39
N ALA A 70 4.62 -11.26 -21.01
CA ALA A 70 5.01 -11.04 -19.61
C ALA A 70 4.46 -9.72 -19.03
N TRP A 71 4.05 -9.76 -17.76
CA TRP A 71 3.70 -8.57 -16.99
C TRP A 71 4.97 -7.85 -16.52
N THR A 72 4.95 -6.52 -16.57
CA THR A 72 5.99 -5.64 -16.05
C THR A 72 5.38 -4.56 -15.17
N PHE A 73 6.19 -3.98 -14.30
CA PHE A 73 5.75 -2.88 -13.45
C PHE A 73 5.37 -1.64 -14.28
N SER A 74 4.24 -1.00 -13.98
CA SER A 74 3.72 0.15 -14.73
C SER A 74 3.25 1.29 -13.82
N GLY A 75 4.19 1.97 -13.18
CA GLY A 75 3.91 3.12 -12.32
C GLY A 75 2.90 2.81 -11.22
N GLY A 76 2.21 3.83 -10.70
CA GLY A 76 1.18 3.65 -9.68
C GLY A 76 0.01 4.61 -9.83
N VAL A 77 -1.13 4.26 -9.26
CA VAL A 77 -2.34 5.09 -9.21
C VAL A 77 -2.65 5.49 -7.78
N SER A 78 -2.90 6.78 -7.57
CA SER A 78 -3.41 7.28 -6.30
C SER A 78 -4.92 7.13 -6.22
N ARG A 79 -5.41 6.78 -5.04
CA ARG A 79 -6.83 6.68 -4.71
C ARG A 79 -7.06 7.28 -3.33
N SER A 80 -7.96 8.25 -3.28
CA SER A 80 -8.48 8.78 -2.04
C SER A 80 -9.53 7.84 -1.48
N LEU A 81 -9.48 7.63 -0.17
CA LEU A 81 -10.41 6.76 0.53
C LEU A 81 -11.77 7.42 0.71
N ARG A 82 -12.83 6.68 0.35
CA ARG A 82 -14.21 7.13 0.56
C ARG A 82 -14.70 6.87 1.99
N THR A 83 -14.05 5.96 2.70
CA THR A 83 -14.39 5.53 4.06
C THR A 83 -13.14 5.46 4.93
N ALA A 84 -13.29 5.62 6.24
CA ALA A 84 -12.20 5.39 7.17
C ALA A 84 -12.07 3.90 7.51
N THR A 85 -10.85 3.39 7.61
CA THR A 85 -10.52 2.06 8.12
C THR A 85 -9.85 2.20 9.47
N ARG A 86 -10.32 1.44 10.47
CA ARG A 86 -9.79 1.46 11.84
C ARG A 86 -9.35 0.06 12.23
N TRP A 87 -8.13 -0.04 12.77
CA TRP A 87 -7.64 -1.28 13.35
C TRP A 87 -7.94 -1.30 14.85
N GLY A 88 -8.30 -2.47 15.36
CA GLY A 88 -8.54 -2.68 16.77
C GLY A 88 -7.32 -2.30 17.63
N MET A 89 -7.59 -1.89 18.87
CA MET A 89 -6.56 -1.44 19.81
C MET A 89 -5.61 -2.58 20.17
N ARG A 90 -4.30 -2.37 19.98
CA ARG A 90 -3.24 -3.35 20.26
C ARG A 90 -2.60 -3.06 21.61
N LYS A 91 -2.45 -4.10 22.44
CA LYS A 91 -1.92 -3.99 23.82
C LYS A 91 -0.70 -4.88 24.11
N LYS A 92 -0.39 -5.79 23.18
CA LYS A 92 0.66 -6.80 23.34
C LYS A 92 1.88 -6.41 22.49
N ALA A 93 3.06 -6.84 22.93
CA ALA A 93 4.26 -6.78 22.11
C ALA A 93 4.06 -7.52 20.78
N GLY A 94 4.76 -7.06 19.76
CA GLY A 94 4.75 -7.64 18.43
C GLY A 94 4.89 -6.59 17.33
N HIS A 95 5.19 -7.09 16.14
CA HIS A 95 5.26 -6.29 14.92
C HIS A 95 4.15 -6.75 13.99
N ARG A 96 3.31 -5.81 13.56
CA ARG A 96 2.15 -6.10 12.73
C ARG A 96 2.14 -5.22 11.49
N MET A 97 2.01 -5.85 10.34
CA MET A 97 1.72 -5.18 9.08
C MET A 97 0.22 -5.03 9.00
N LEU A 98 -0.26 -3.82 8.75
CA LEU A 98 -1.67 -3.48 8.66
C LEU A 98 -2.08 -3.48 7.21
N GLN A 99 -3.18 -4.17 6.92
CA GLN A 99 -3.64 -4.42 5.56
C GLN A 99 -5.13 -4.14 5.43
N THR A 100 -5.52 -3.61 4.28
CA THR A 100 -6.90 -3.37 3.87
C THR A 100 -7.12 -3.95 2.47
N ARG A 101 -8.33 -3.89 1.92
CA ARG A 101 -8.67 -4.51 0.63
C ARG A 101 -8.91 -3.49 -0.46
N TYR A 102 -8.49 -3.84 -1.66
CA TYR A 102 -8.74 -3.10 -2.89
C TYR A 102 -9.28 -4.00 -3.99
N THR A 103 -10.13 -3.41 -4.85
CA THR A 103 -10.46 -3.97 -6.16
C THR A 103 -9.43 -3.51 -7.18
N ILE A 104 -8.83 -4.45 -7.91
CA ILE A 104 -7.91 -4.17 -9.01
C ILE A 104 -8.61 -4.44 -10.34
N GLY A 105 -8.55 -3.49 -11.26
CA GLY A 105 -9.08 -3.62 -12.62
C GLY A 105 -8.07 -4.24 -13.54
N HIS A 106 -8.52 -5.11 -14.43
CA HIS A 106 -7.79 -5.60 -15.58
C HIS A 106 -8.35 -4.91 -16.83
N TYR A 107 -7.51 -4.09 -17.47
CA TYR A 107 -7.88 -3.27 -18.59
C TYR A 107 -7.19 -3.76 -19.86
N LYS A 108 -7.92 -3.76 -20.97
CA LYS A 108 -7.35 -3.81 -22.33
C LYS A 108 -7.31 -2.39 -22.86
N ASN A 109 -6.14 -2.02 -23.36
CA ASN A 109 -5.91 -0.74 -23.98
C ASN A 109 -5.63 -1.02 -25.46
N THR A 110 -6.24 -0.23 -26.32
CA THR A 110 -5.99 -0.27 -27.76
C THR A 110 -5.55 1.11 -28.20
N LEU A 111 -4.57 1.17 -29.08
CA LEU A 111 -4.20 2.38 -29.80
C LEU A 111 -4.18 2.04 -31.29
N SER A 112 -5.07 2.66 -32.06
CA SER A 112 -5.08 2.60 -33.51
C SER A 112 -4.58 3.92 -34.08
N GLU A 113 -3.48 3.89 -34.83
CA GLU A 113 -2.95 5.04 -35.56
C GLU A 113 -2.41 4.61 -36.92
N ARG A 114 -2.89 5.24 -38.00
CA ARG A 114 -2.39 5.06 -39.39
C ARG A 114 -2.26 3.60 -39.83
N GLY A 115 -3.28 2.78 -39.57
CA GLY A 115 -3.30 1.36 -39.96
C GLY A 115 -2.49 0.43 -39.06
N SER A 116 -1.85 0.93 -38.00
CA SER A 116 -1.21 0.12 -36.96
C SER A 116 -2.11 0.05 -35.74
N CYS A 117 -2.28 -1.16 -35.20
CA CYS A 117 -3.02 -1.38 -33.96
C CYS A 117 -2.12 -2.00 -32.90
N VAL A 118 -2.06 -1.34 -31.74
CA VAL A 118 -1.31 -1.82 -30.59
C VAL A 118 -2.26 -2.10 -29.45
N VAL A 119 -2.17 -3.32 -28.92
CA VAL A 119 -2.98 -3.77 -27.78
C VAL A 119 -2.07 -4.11 -26.62
N TRP A 120 -2.38 -3.57 -25.44
CA TRP A 120 -1.67 -3.92 -24.21
C TRP A 120 -2.63 -3.98 -23.03
N TYR A 121 -2.25 -4.78 -22.05
CA TYR A 121 -3.06 -4.95 -20.85
C TYR A 121 -2.48 -4.14 -19.69
N ARG A 122 -3.35 -3.70 -18.80
CA ARG A 122 -2.98 -2.99 -17.57
C ARG A 122 -3.74 -3.53 -16.38
N LYS A 123 -3.07 -3.66 -15.23
CA LYS A 123 -3.72 -3.85 -13.94
C LYS A 123 -3.46 -2.65 -13.04
N SER A 124 -4.51 -2.10 -12.46
CA SER A 124 -4.42 -0.96 -11.53
C SER A 124 -5.61 -0.90 -10.60
N ALA A 125 -5.45 -0.27 -9.43
CA ALA A 125 -6.52 -0.15 -8.46
C ALA A 125 -7.71 0.67 -8.97
N ILE A 126 -8.92 0.15 -8.72
CA ILE A 126 -10.19 0.81 -9.02
C ILE A 126 -10.74 1.47 -7.76
N SER A 127 -10.86 0.71 -6.68
CA SER A 127 -11.58 1.12 -5.48
C SER A 127 -11.00 0.48 -4.23
N HIS A 128 -11.12 1.20 -3.12
CA HIS A 128 -10.92 0.67 -1.77
C HIS A 128 -12.18 -0.05 -1.32
N GLU A 129 -12.02 -1.27 -0.81
CA GLU A 129 -13.12 -2.13 -0.32
C GLU A 129 -13.25 -2.11 1.20
N GLY A 130 -12.27 -1.57 1.92
CA GLY A 130 -12.26 -1.58 3.39
C GLY A 130 -11.64 -2.84 3.99
N GLY A 131 -12.07 -3.15 5.21
CA GLY A 131 -11.50 -4.23 6.02
C GLY A 131 -10.20 -3.82 6.73
N ALA A 132 -10.03 -4.33 7.95
CA ALA A 132 -8.89 -4.04 8.81
C ALA A 132 -8.23 -5.35 9.26
N GLU A 133 -7.23 -5.79 8.51
CA GLU A 133 -6.48 -7.01 8.77
C GLU A 133 -5.05 -6.72 9.17
N SER A 134 -4.41 -7.67 9.83
CA SER A 134 -3.00 -7.53 10.13
C SER A 134 -2.28 -8.86 10.19
N ASN A 135 -1.08 -8.89 9.61
CA ASN A 135 -0.18 -10.03 9.64
C ASN A 135 1.10 -9.70 10.42
N ARG A 136 1.94 -10.70 10.66
CA ARG A 136 3.25 -10.46 11.29
C ARG A 136 4.09 -9.57 10.37
N ALA A 137 4.66 -8.50 10.92
CA ALA A 137 5.66 -7.69 10.23
C ALA A 137 7.07 -8.09 10.68
N TYR A 138 8.06 -7.68 9.89
CA TYR A 138 9.45 -7.70 10.31
C TYR A 138 9.67 -6.81 11.54
N ALA A 139 10.58 -7.26 12.40
CA ALA A 139 11.00 -6.49 13.54
C ALA A 139 11.71 -5.21 13.08
N MET A 140 11.37 -4.09 13.73
CA MET A 140 12.05 -2.83 13.49
C MET A 140 13.19 -2.71 14.51
N LYS A 141 14.40 -2.41 14.03
CA LYS A 141 15.53 -2.12 14.92
C LYS A 141 15.24 -0.85 15.71
N VAL A 142 15.41 -0.92 17.03
CA VAL A 142 15.25 0.23 17.93
C VAL A 142 16.57 0.98 18.02
N THR A 143 16.58 2.26 17.66
CA THR A 143 17.74 3.14 17.81
C THR A 143 17.53 4.06 19.00
N LYS A 144 18.33 3.91 20.07
CA LYS A 144 18.17 4.66 21.33
C LYS A 144 18.17 6.19 21.13
N LYS A 145 18.93 6.71 20.15
CA LYS A 145 18.97 8.14 19.78
C LYS A 145 17.59 8.73 19.45
N TYR A 146 16.69 7.90 18.91
CA TYR A 146 15.38 8.32 18.43
C TYR A 146 14.24 7.95 19.39
N CYS A 147 14.57 7.57 20.62
CA CYS A 147 13.61 7.26 21.66
C CYS A 147 13.28 8.48 22.52
N ARG A 148 12.02 8.61 22.93
CA ARG A 148 11.57 9.54 23.97
C ARG A 148 10.80 8.79 25.04
N LYS A 149 11.02 9.17 26.30
CA LYS A 149 10.33 8.59 27.45
C LYS A 149 8.95 9.21 27.53
N TYR A 150 7.98 8.39 27.92
CA TYR A 150 6.63 8.83 28.20
C TYR A 150 6.23 8.29 29.57
N GLU A 151 5.54 9.11 30.35
CA GLU A 151 4.99 8.70 31.64
C GLU A 151 3.81 7.76 31.46
N LYS A 152 3.41 7.07 32.53
CA LYS A 152 2.19 6.27 32.53
C LYS A 152 0.99 7.22 32.34
N GLY A 153 0.13 6.91 31.38
CA GLY A 153 -0.99 7.78 30.98
C GLY A 153 -0.60 8.79 29.90
N GLY A 154 0.69 9.04 29.70
CA GLY A 154 1.20 9.83 28.58
C GLY A 154 1.19 9.04 27.28
N GLY A 155 1.32 9.74 26.16
CA GLY A 155 1.26 9.14 24.85
C GLY A 155 1.55 10.14 23.75
N LEU A 156 1.31 9.73 22.52
CA LEU A 156 1.38 10.61 21.36
C LEU A 156 0.41 10.14 20.28
N THR A 157 -0.03 11.09 19.46
CA THR A 157 -0.75 10.84 18.21
C THR A 157 0.14 11.30 17.06
N LEU A 158 0.40 10.43 16.08
CA LEU A 158 1.17 10.77 14.89
C LEU A 158 0.24 10.89 13.70
N SER A 159 0.09 12.10 13.19
CA SER A 159 -0.41 12.30 11.84
C SER A 159 0.70 11.99 10.83
N LYS A 160 0.49 10.98 9.98
CA LYS A 160 1.44 10.55 8.96
C LYS A 160 1.17 11.31 7.67
N GLU A 161 1.87 12.41 7.50
CA GLU A 161 1.91 13.18 6.24
C GLU A 161 2.96 12.64 5.26
N LYS A 162 3.83 11.74 5.73
CA LYS A 162 4.82 11.08 4.89
C LYS A 162 4.36 9.68 4.53
N SER A 163 4.50 9.34 3.25
CA SER A 163 4.08 8.04 2.76
C SER A 163 4.91 6.91 3.37
N THR A 164 4.24 5.80 3.70
CA THR A 164 4.89 4.52 4.00
C THR A 164 4.85 3.68 2.74
N ASN A 165 6.02 3.34 2.19
CA ASN A 165 6.12 2.54 0.96
C ASN A 165 6.38 1.05 1.28
N TRP A 166 5.77 0.19 0.48
CA TRP A 166 5.85 -1.27 0.57
C TRP A 166 6.10 -1.85 -0.82
N THR A 167 7.26 -2.48 -1.04
CA THR A 167 7.61 -3.06 -2.35
C THR A 167 6.70 -4.23 -2.75
N ASN A 168 6.33 -5.08 -1.80
CA ASN A 168 5.37 -6.19 -1.98
C ASN A 168 4.08 -5.87 -1.22
N GLY A 169 3.54 -4.70 -1.51
CA GLY A 169 2.45 -4.09 -0.75
C GLY A 169 1.06 -4.57 -1.17
N LEU A 170 0.85 -4.86 -2.45
CA LEU A 170 -0.43 -5.26 -3.03
C LEU A 170 -0.31 -6.69 -3.60
N SER A 171 -1.08 -7.62 -3.03
CA SER A 171 -1.02 -9.03 -3.40
C SER A 171 -1.60 -9.29 -4.79
N MET A 172 -0.72 -9.67 -5.72
CA MET A 172 -1.03 -9.94 -7.13
C MET A 172 -0.22 -11.10 -7.72
N ALA A 173 0.69 -11.72 -6.97
CA ALA A 173 1.58 -12.76 -7.48
C ALA A 173 0.84 -13.94 -8.16
N SER A 174 -0.30 -14.37 -7.63
CA SER A 174 -1.13 -15.43 -8.24
C SER A 174 -1.81 -15.04 -9.56
N ILE A 175 -1.76 -13.77 -9.96
CA ILE A 175 -2.42 -13.24 -11.15
C ILE A 175 -1.40 -12.76 -12.19
N ILE A 176 -0.28 -12.16 -11.77
CA ILE A 176 0.72 -11.56 -12.67
C ILE A 176 2.15 -12.07 -12.44
N GLY A 177 2.36 -12.99 -11.50
CA GLY A 177 3.68 -13.56 -11.18
C GLY A 177 4.49 -12.78 -10.15
N PHE A 178 4.06 -11.58 -9.74
CA PHE A 178 4.69 -10.77 -8.69
C PHE A 178 3.67 -9.91 -7.93
N ASP A 179 4.04 -9.50 -6.72
CA ASP A 179 3.28 -8.53 -5.94
C ASP A 179 3.65 -7.10 -6.38
N LEU A 180 2.68 -6.20 -6.28
CA LEU A 180 2.86 -4.80 -6.64
C LEU A 180 3.21 -3.97 -5.41
N GLU A 181 3.82 -2.82 -5.65
CA GLU A 181 4.07 -1.88 -4.56
C GLU A 181 2.75 -1.28 -4.03
N SER A 182 2.74 -0.86 -2.78
CA SER A 182 1.71 0.02 -2.23
C SER A 182 2.36 1.08 -1.37
N SER A 183 1.73 2.23 -1.30
CA SER A 183 2.07 3.25 -0.32
C SER A 183 0.83 3.97 0.16
N SER A 184 0.89 4.41 1.41
CA SER A 184 -0.20 5.14 2.04
C SER A 184 0.38 6.32 2.81
N GLY A 185 -0.37 7.41 2.96
CA GLY A 185 0.03 8.54 3.80
C GLY A 185 0.60 9.71 3.00
N TYR A 186 0.13 9.92 1.76
CA TYR A 186 0.39 11.15 0.99
C TYR A 186 -0.39 12.38 1.50
N SER A 187 -1.23 12.18 2.51
CA SER A 187 -2.14 13.18 3.09
C SER A 187 -2.22 12.96 4.59
N SER A 188 -2.58 13.99 5.36
CA SER A 188 -2.70 13.96 6.83
C SER A 188 -3.76 12.98 7.39
N GLY A 189 -4.45 12.22 6.54
CA GLY A 189 -5.50 11.28 6.93
C GLY A 189 -5.03 10.00 7.63
N GLU A 190 -3.73 9.76 7.80
CA GLU A 190 -3.23 8.62 8.57
C GLU A 190 -2.84 8.98 9.99
N GLN A 191 -3.31 8.20 10.96
CA GLN A 191 -3.04 8.44 12.37
C GLN A 191 -2.59 7.18 13.10
N ILE A 192 -1.51 7.29 13.88
CA ILE A 192 -1.11 6.28 14.86
C ILE A 192 -1.24 6.89 16.26
N ASP A 193 -2.16 6.35 17.06
CA ASP A 193 -2.33 6.71 18.46
C ASP A 193 -1.55 5.74 19.32
N VAL A 194 -0.73 6.24 20.24
CA VAL A 194 0.03 5.43 21.19
C VAL A 194 -0.14 5.98 22.59
N ASP A 195 -0.77 5.21 23.47
CA ASP A 195 -0.83 5.49 24.91
C ASP A 195 0.07 4.55 25.68
N ILE A 196 0.82 5.07 26.66
CA ILE A 196 1.62 4.27 27.58
C ILE A 196 0.79 3.92 28.81
N THR A 197 0.65 2.63 29.09
CA THR A 197 -0.15 2.14 30.23
C THR A 197 0.69 1.59 31.38
N LYS A 198 2.00 1.40 31.17
CA LYS A 198 2.96 0.98 32.19
C LYS A 198 4.15 1.94 32.23
N PRO A 199 4.77 2.17 33.40
CA PRO A 199 5.97 3.00 33.50
C PRO A 199 7.16 2.38 32.75
N LYS A 200 8.23 3.17 32.58
CA LYS A 200 9.48 2.74 31.92
C LYS A 200 9.26 2.26 30.47
N ARG A 201 8.42 2.99 29.73
CA ARG A 201 8.21 2.80 28.29
C ARG A 201 8.72 4.00 27.52
N MET A 202 9.12 3.73 26.29
CA MET A 202 9.60 4.75 25.36
C MET A 202 8.91 4.55 24.03
N ILE A 203 8.73 5.65 23.30
CA ILE A 203 8.32 5.61 21.91
C ILE A 203 9.53 6.05 21.08
N CYS A 204 9.92 5.20 20.14
CA CYS A 204 11.10 5.42 19.32
C CYS A 204 10.71 5.50 17.85
N GLY A 205 11.27 6.46 17.11
CA GLY A 205 11.16 6.47 15.66
C GLY A 205 12.26 5.64 14.99
N ALA A 206 11.99 5.18 13.76
CA ALA A 206 12.95 4.38 12.99
C ALA A 206 14.23 5.16 12.64
N ASN A 207 14.07 6.42 12.23
CA ASN A 207 15.15 7.24 11.67
C ASN A 207 15.24 8.65 12.26
N LYS A 208 14.30 9.04 13.13
CA LYS A 208 14.25 10.34 13.82
C LYS A 208 13.34 10.26 15.04
N PRO A 209 13.41 11.21 15.99
CA PRO A 209 12.53 11.24 17.17
C PRO A 209 11.04 11.22 16.82
N PRO A 210 10.17 10.71 17.70
CA PRO A 210 8.72 10.60 17.42
C PRO A 210 8.03 11.94 17.12
N GLY A 211 8.47 13.05 17.74
CA GLY A 211 7.93 14.39 17.47
C GLY A 211 8.24 14.94 16.08
N GLU A 212 9.17 14.33 15.33
CA GLU A 212 9.56 14.77 13.98
C GLU A 212 8.90 13.94 12.87
N ASN A 213 7.82 13.22 13.17
CA ASN A 213 7.08 12.37 12.23
C ASN A 213 7.97 11.33 11.51
N PRO A 214 8.57 10.38 12.24
CA PRO A 214 9.37 9.28 11.67
C PRO A 214 8.49 8.38 10.79
N ALA A 215 9.08 7.73 9.78
CA ALA A 215 8.35 6.84 8.88
C ALA A 215 7.61 5.73 9.65
N ARG A 216 8.26 5.17 10.68
CA ARG A 216 7.69 4.15 11.57
C ARG A 216 8.02 4.47 13.02
N VAL A 217 7.17 4.01 13.94
CA VAL A 217 7.40 4.09 15.39
C VAL A 217 7.33 2.72 16.04
N VAL A 218 8.07 2.58 17.13
CA VAL A 218 8.08 1.39 17.98
C VAL A 218 7.94 1.77 19.44
N VAL A 219 7.07 1.05 20.15
CA VAL A 219 7.03 1.10 21.61
C VAL A 219 8.09 0.15 22.16
N ALA A 220 8.98 0.67 22.99
CA ALA A 220 10.07 -0.10 23.58
C ALA A 220 10.12 0.03 25.10
N ARG A 221 10.78 -0.93 25.76
CA ARG A 221 11.13 -0.82 27.18
C ARG A 221 12.34 0.10 27.32
N ARG A 222 12.32 0.94 28.36
CA ARG A 222 13.48 1.76 28.75
C ARG A 222 14.69 0.89 29.07
#